data_AF-A0AB73S2L6-F1
#
_entry.id   AF-A0AB73S2L6-F1
#
_cell.length_a   1.000
_cell.length_b   1.000
_cell.length_c   1.000
_cell.angle_alpha   90.00
_cell.angle_beta   90.00
_cell.angle_gamma   90.00
#
_symmetry.space_group_name_H-M   'P 1'
#
loop_
_entity.id
_entity.type
_entity.pdbx_description
1 polymer ?
#
loop_
_entity_poly.entity_id
_entity_poly.type
_entity_poly.pdbx_seq_one_letter_code
_entity_poly.pdbx_strand_id
1 'polypeptide(L)'
;MGKSTLLLKVASGLAKNQQKVLYVSGEESLSQIKMRATRLDCIEKELYLLNEINWPVIKANIESENYFACVIDSIQTLYSPEISSAPGSISQVREITFELMRLAKTRDIAVFIIGHITKEGSIAGPRVLEHMVDSVLYFEGDPSRELRILRSFKNRFGPTSEIGLFEMKEQGLMSAKEASSLFFSQEEPMEGSAITITLEGSRALILEIQALVSECSFGVPKRLANGFDTNRLNMLIALLEKKLEIPLNRHDVFINVSGGIKISEPACDLAVIASILSSFKNRKIDNKTAFLGEVSLNGRILEAPNLNARLKEMENYGFLKAILPKKPSQKTSIKCYEANVVGKIVEWM
;
A
#
# COMPACT_ATOMS: atom_id res chain seq x y z
N MET A 1 -8.22 -10.17 0.18
CA MET A 1 -7.85 -11.44 0.85
C MET A 1 -7.16 -11.09 2.17
N GLY A 2 -7.46 -11.75 3.30
CA GLY A 2 -6.76 -11.56 4.60
C GLY A 2 -7.38 -10.58 5.61
N LYS A 3 -8.59 -10.06 5.36
CA LYS A 3 -9.29 -9.12 6.26
C LYS A 3 -9.65 -9.77 7.60
N SER A 4 -10.25 -10.95 7.57
CA SER A 4 -10.59 -11.74 8.76
C SER A 4 -9.35 -12.12 9.56
N THR A 5 -8.22 -12.41 8.91
CA THR A 5 -6.94 -12.65 9.60
C THR A 5 -6.46 -11.42 10.34
N LEU A 6 -6.51 -10.24 9.70
CA LEU A 6 -6.12 -8.98 10.33
C LEU A 6 -6.99 -8.66 11.54
N LEU A 7 -8.32 -8.72 11.38
CA LEU A 7 -9.24 -8.38 12.47
C LEU A 7 -9.22 -9.39 13.60
N LEU A 8 -8.96 -10.68 13.34
CA LEU A 8 -8.79 -11.65 14.42
C LEU A 8 -7.56 -11.33 15.27
N LYS A 9 -6.45 -10.92 14.66
CA LYS A 9 -5.24 -10.47 15.39
C LYS A 9 -5.50 -9.17 16.17
N VAL A 10 -6.25 -8.23 15.61
CA VAL A 10 -6.65 -7.00 16.31
C VAL A 10 -7.56 -7.32 17.51
N ALA A 11 -8.58 -8.14 17.31
CA ALA A 11 -9.52 -8.56 18.36
C ALA A 11 -8.80 -9.29 19.50
N SER A 12 -7.89 -10.22 19.17
CA SER A 12 -7.02 -10.87 20.16
C SER A 12 -6.11 -9.87 20.88
N GLY A 13 -5.48 -8.93 20.18
CA GLY A 13 -4.63 -7.91 20.82
C GLY A 13 -5.38 -7.03 21.83
N LEU A 14 -6.63 -6.68 21.53
CA LEU A 14 -7.52 -5.96 22.46
C LEU A 14 -7.93 -6.86 23.65
N ALA A 15 -8.32 -8.11 23.38
CA ALA A 15 -8.69 -9.08 24.40
C ALA A 15 -7.55 -9.39 25.37
N LYS A 16 -6.32 -9.46 24.86
CA LYS A 16 -5.09 -9.63 25.65
C LYS A 16 -4.87 -8.48 26.64
N ASN A 17 -5.32 -7.28 26.31
CA ASN A 17 -5.33 -6.11 27.20
C ASN A 17 -6.56 -6.09 28.14
N GLN A 18 -7.18 -7.25 28.38
CA GLN A 18 -8.34 -7.44 29.25
C GLN A 18 -9.59 -6.66 28.81
N GLN A 19 -9.69 -6.33 27.52
CA GLN A 19 -10.87 -5.68 26.96
C GLN A 19 -11.81 -6.73 26.38
N LYS A 20 -13.10 -6.65 26.71
CA LYS A 20 -14.08 -7.59 26.20
C LYS A 20 -14.38 -7.34 24.72
N VAL A 21 -14.12 -8.31 23.85
CA VAL A 21 -14.33 -8.18 22.39
C VAL A 21 -15.27 -9.25 21.89
N LEU A 22 -16.28 -8.85 21.11
CA LEU A 22 -17.16 -9.76 20.40
C LEU A 22 -16.73 -9.88 18.94
N TYR A 23 -16.52 -11.10 18.46
CA TYR A 23 -16.30 -11.40 17.05
C TYR A 23 -17.51 -12.17 16.50
N VAL A 24 -18.29 -11.49 15.67
CA VAL A 24 -19.47 -12.05 15.01
C VAL A 24 -19.08 -12.51 13.61
N SER A 25 -19.37 -13.77 13.30
CA SER A 25 -19.12 -14.33 11.97
C SER A 25 -20.34 -15.05 11.42
N GLY A 26 -20.73 -14.67 10.21
CA GLY A 26 -21.72 -15.39 9.41
C GLY A 26 -21.10 -16.25 8.30
N GLU A 27 -19.84 -16.01 7.94
CA GLU A 27 -19.17 -16.69 6.82
C GLU A 27 -18.52 -18.02 7.25
N GLU A 28 -17.86 -18.02 8.40
CA GLU A 28 -17.10 -19.18 8.89
C GLU A 28 -17.74 -19.78 10.14
N SER A 29 -17.66 -21.12 10.24
CA SER A 29 -18.08 -21.86 11.42
C SER A 29 -17.14 -21.64 12.61
N LEU A 30 -17.65 -21.87 13.83
CA LEU A 30 -16.87 -21.74 15.07
C LEU A 30 -15.60 -22.60 15.08
N SER A 31 -15.63 -23.80 14.49
CA SER A 31 -14.47 -24.69 14.41
C SER A 31 -13.39 -24.16 13.47
N GLN A 32 -13.77 -23.57 12.33
CA GLN A 32 -12.85 -22.94 11.39
C GLN A 32 -12.18 -21.70 12.00
N ILE A 33 -12.96 -20.85 12.67
CA ILE A 33 -12.43 -19.67 13.36
C ILE A 33 -11.47 -20.11 14.48
N LYS A 34 -11.85 -21.11 15.29
CA LYS A 34 -10.98 -21.64 16.34
C LYS A 34 -9.66 -22.17 15.79
N MET A 35 -9.70 -22.98 14.72
CA MET A 35 -8.49 -23.50 14.08
C MET A 35 -7.56 -22.37 13.61
N ARG A 36 -8.12 -21.33 12.99
CA ARG A 36 -7.37 -20.15 12.57
C ARG A 36 -6.81 -19.39 13.77
N ALA A 37 -7.59 -19.14 14.80
CA ALA A 37 -7.17 -18.46 16.02
C ALA A 37 -6.02 -19.22 16.71
N THR A 38 -6.07 -20.55 16.79
CA THR A 38 -4.98 -21.37 17.33
C THR A 38 -3.69 -21.18 16.54
N ARG A 39 -3.76 -21.26 15.20
CA ARG A 39 -2.58 -21.09 14.34
C ARG A 39 -1.96 -19.70 14.45
N LEU A 40 -2.79 -18.68 14.66
CA LEU A 40 -2.38 -17.28 14.76
C LEU A 40 -1.97 -16.86 16.19
N ASP A 41 -2.02 -17.79 17.16
CA ASP A 41 -1.82 -17.51 18.59
C ASP A 41 -2.74 -16.38 19.11
N CYS A 42 -4.03 -16.50 18.80
CA CYS A 42 -5.05 -15.47 19.03
C CYS A 42 -6.20 -15.94 19.94
N ILE A 43 -5.98 -16.97 20.76
CA ILE A 43 -7.00 -17.46 21.70
C ILE A 43 -6.85 -16.71 23.01
N GLU A 44 -7.81 -15.84 23.30
CA GLU A 44 -7.80 -14.99 24.48
C GLU A 44 -9.11 -15.17 25.26
N LYS A 45 -9.05 -15.04 26.60
CA LYS A 45 -10.21 -15.24 27.48
C LYS A 45 -11.33 -14.23 27.20
N GLU A 46 -10.95 -12.98 26.92
CA GLU A 46 -11.89 -11.88 26.69
C GLU A 46 -12.30 -11.74 25.21
N LEU A 47 -11.99 -12.74 24.37
CA LEU A 47 -12.42 -12.81 22.97
C LEU A 47 -13.60 -13.77 22.82
N TYR A 48 -14.78 -13.21 22.64
CA TYR A 48 -16.05 -13.93 22.50
C TYR A 48 -16.36 -14.15 21.01
N LEU A 49 -16.86 -15.33 20.67
CA LEU A 49 -17.27 -15.68 19.30
C LEU A 49 -18.78 -15.88 19.24
N LEU A 50 -19.43 -15.26 18.26
CA LEU A 50 -20.83 -15.46 17.94
C LEU A 50 -20.98 -15.86 16.47
N ASN A 51 -21.52 -17.05 16.22
CA ASN A 51 -21.88 -17.49 14.87
C ASN A 51 -23.38 -17.24 14.66
N GLU A 52 -23.71 -16.08 14.10
CA GLU A 52 -25.08 -15.64 13.87
C GLU A 52 -25.12 -14.67 12.68
N ILE A 53 -26.23 -14.67 11.95
CA ILE A 53 -26.49 -13.82 10.79
C ILE A 53 -27.72 -12.92 10.96
N ASN A 54 -28.61 -13.21 11.91
CA ASN A 54 -29.79 -12.42 12.21
C ASN A 54 -29.44 -11.17 13.02
N TRP A 55 -29.58 -9.99 12.43
CA TRP A 55 -29.20 -8.71 13.03
C TRP A 55 -29.89 -8.44 14.39
N PRO A 56 -31.22 -8.55 14.54
CA PRO A 56 -31.88 -8.43 15.84
C PRO A 56 -31.25 -9.28 16.96
N VAL A 57 -30.85 -10.52 16.67
CA VAL A 57 -30.20 -11.42 17.65
C VAL A 57 -28.80 -10.95 17.99
N ILE A 58 -28.02 -10.53 16.99
CA ILE A 58 -26.68 -9.97 17.19
C ILE A 58 -26.74 -8.69 18.02
N LYS A 59 -27.66 -7.79 17.70
CA LYS A 59 -27.89 -6.54 18.42
C LYS A 59 -28.21 -6.79 19.88
N ALA A 60 -29.12 -7.72 20.17
CA ALA A 60 -29.46 -8.09 21.54
C ALA A 60 -28.25 -8.63 22.32
N ASN A 61 -27.39 -9.43 21.69
CA ASN A 61 -26.15 -9.92 22.31
C ASN A 61 -25.15 -8.80 22.60
N ILE A 62 -24.96 -7.86 21.66
CA ILE A 62 -24.09 -6.70 21.88
C ILE A 62 -24.65 -5.83 23.01
N GLU A 63 -25.97 -5.74 23.12
CA GLU A 63 -26.65 -4.94 24.13
C GLU A 63 -26.69 -5.58 25.53
N SER A 64 -26.59 -6.91 25.62
CA SER A 64 -26.65 -7.65 26.89
C SER A 64 -25.37 -7.61 27.70
N GLU A 65 -24.24 -7.26 27.09
CA GLU A 65 -22.93 -7.22 27.76
C GLU A 65 -22.14 -5.94 27.41
N ASN A 66 -21.19 -5.58 28.27
CA ASN A 66 -20.34 -4.40 28.05
C ASN A 66 -19.09 -4.77 27.25
N TYR A 67 -19.24 -4.86 25.93
CA TYR A 67 -18.11 -5.02 25.03
C TYR A 67 -17.36 -3.71 24.84
N PHE A 68 -16.03 -3.77 24.73
CA PHE A 68 -15.21 -2.63 24.32
C PHE A 68 -15.18 -2.49 22.78
N ALA A 69 -15.16 -3.61 22.08
CA ALA A 69 -15.16 -3.65 20.63
C ALA A 69 -15.99 -4.81 20.07
N CYS A 70 -16.51 -4.63 18.86
CA CYS A 70 -17.24 -5.65 18.11
C CYS A 70 -16.68 -5.75 16.68
N VAL A 71 -16.47 -6.97 16.20
CA VAL A 71 -16.08 -7.27 14.83
C VAL A 71 -17.23 -7.97 14.11
N ILE A 72 -17.58 -7.50 12.91
CA ILE A 72 -18.59 -8.09 12.04
C ILE A 72 -17.92 -8.67 10.78
N ASP A 73 -17.88 -9.99 10.67
CA ASP A 73 -17.25 -10.76 9.57
C ASP A 73 -18.25 -11.68 8.83
N SER A 74 -18.94 -11.23 7.80
CA SER A 74 -18.88 -9.91 7.15
C SER A 74 -20.26 -9.25 7.14
N ILE A 75 -20.32 -7.96 6.81
CA ILE A 75 -21.61 -7.25 6.77
C ILE A 75 -22.57 -7.83 5.73
N GLN A 76 -22.02 -8.44 4.67
CA GLN A 76 -22.83 -9.02 3.59
C GLN A 76 -23.57 -10.28 4.01
N THR A 77 -23.14 -10.96 5.08
CA THR A 77 -23.84 -12.15 5.58
C THR A 77 -25.00 -11.82 6.52
N LEU A 78 -25.07 -10.59 7.03
CA LEU A 78 -26.13 -10.21 7.95
C LEU A 78 -27.45 -9.93 7.23
N TYR A 79 -28.55 -10.21 7.90
CA TYR A 79 -29.89 -9.81 7.47
C TYR A 79 -30.73 -9.34 8.64
N SER A 80 -31.62 -8.39 8.37
CA SER A 80 -32.72 -8.01 9.26
C SER A 80 -34.05 -8.43 8.62
N PRO A 81 -34.93 -9.14 9.35
CA PRO A 81 -36.26 -9.50 8.86
C PRO A 81 -37.17 -8.27 8.69
N GLU A 82 -36.85 -7.15 9.31
CA GLU A 82 -37.63 -5.90 9.23
C GLU A 82 -37.47 -5.20 7.87
N ILE A 83 -36.45 -5.58 7.10
CA ILE A 83 -36.14 -4.98 5.80
C ILE A 83 -36.65 -5.92 4.71
N SER A 84 -37.63 -5.46 3.92
CA SER A 84 -38.21 -6.22 2.80
C SER A 84 -37.26 -6.28 1.59
N SER A 85 -36.10 -6.91 1.75
CA SER A 85 -35.12 -7.14 0.69
C SER A 85 -34.29 -8.40 0.99
N ALA A 86 -33.74 -9.02 -0.05
CA ALA A 86 -32.97 -10.25 0.09
C ALA A 86 -31.73 -10.04 1.00
N PRO A 87 -31.36 -11.03 1.84
CA PRO A 87 -30.10 -11.03 2.59
C PRO A 87 -28.89 -10.69 1.70
N GLY A 88 -27.98 -9.87 2.21
CA GLY A 88 -26.80 -9.41 1.46
C GLY A 88 -27.07 -8.38 0.36
N SER A 89 -28.32 -7.97 0.13
CA SER A 89 -28.63 -6.85 -0.78
C SER A 89 -28.08 -5.52 -0.25
N ILE A 90 -27.89 -4.54 -1.14
CA ILE A 90 -27.41 -3.21 -0.77
C ILE A 90 -28.28 -2.58 0.32
N SER A 91 -29.61 -2.75 0.22
CA SER A 91 -30.56 -2.22 1.21
C SER A 91 -30.34 -2.81 2.59
N GLN A 92 -30.20 -4.14 2.71
CA GLN A 92 -29.87 -4.83 3.97
C GLN A 92 -28.56 -4.28 4.56
N VAL A 93 -27.49 -4.29 3.76
CA VAL A 93 -26.14 -3.89 4.19
C VAL A 93 -26.13 -2.44 4.66
N ARG A 94 -26.81 -1.53 3.93
CA ARG A 94 -26.86 -0.11 4.25
C ARG A 94 -27.56 0.16 5.58
N GLU A 95 -28.73 -0.43 5.77
CA GLU A 95 -29.54 -0.20 6.97
C GLU A 95 -28.88 -0.80 8.21
N ILE A 96 -28.37 -2.04 8.12
CA ILE A 96 -27.65 -2.68 9.24
C ILE A 96 -26.39 -1.87 9.59
N THR A 97 -25.68 -1.32 8.61
CA THR A 97 -24.52 -0.44 8.87
C THR A 97 -24.93 0.84 9.60
N PHE A 98 -26.08 1.42 9.26
CA PHE A 98 -26.61 2.60 9.95
C PHE A 98 -26.98 2.28 11.41
N GLU A 99 -27.64 1.14 11.63
CA GLU A 99 -27.94 0.66 12.98
C GLU A 99 -26.69 0.36 13.81
N LEU A 100 -25.68 -0.29 13.21
CA LEU A 100 -24.38 -0.52 13.85
C LEU A 100 -23.69 0.79 14.24
N MET A 101 -23.71 1.80 13.38
CA MET A 101 -23.16 3.13 13.70
C MET A 101 -23.90 3.76 14.88
N ARG A 102 -25.24 3.68 14.91
CA ARG A 102 -26.04 4.20 16.03
C ARG A 102 -25.75 3.44 17.32
N LEU A 103 -25.64 2.11 17.25
CA LEU A 103 -25.28 1.26 18.37
C LEU A 103 -23.90 1.63 18.92
N ALA A 104 -22.90 1.77 18.04
CA ALA A 104 -21.54 2.18 18.39
C ALA A 104 -21.52 3.49 19.20
N LYS A 105 -22.28 4.51 18.73
CA LYS A 105 -22.39 5.81 19.42
C LYS A 105 -23.16 5.74 20.73
N THR A 106 -24.21 4.92 20.80
CA THR A 106 -25.07 4.83 21.99
C THR A 106 -24.39 4.05 23.12
N ARG A 107 -23.59 3.05 22.76
CA ARG A 107 -22.89 2.17 23.71
C ARG A 107 -21.43 2.55 23.94
N ASP A 108 -20.91 3.52 23.19
CA ASP A 108 -19.50 3.93 23.21
C ASP A 108 -18.54 2.75 22.96
N ILE A 109 -18.79 2.02 21.86
CA ILE A 109 -18.02 0.83 21.47
C ILE A 109 -17.38 1.00 20.09
N ALA A 110 -16.19 0.43 19.90
CA ALA A 110 -15.56 0.38 18.59
C ALA A 110 -16.14 -0.75 17.75
N VAL A 111 -16.69 -0.45 16.56
CA VAL A 111 -17.25 -1.45 15.65
C VAL A 111 -16.39 -1.55 14.39
N PHE A 112 -15.87 -2.75 14.11
CA PHE A 112 -15.16 -3.07 12.88
C PHE A 112 -16.06 -3.86 11.95
N ILE A 113 -16.14 -3.43 10.69
CA ILE A 113 -17.01 -4.05 9.69
C ILE A 113 -16.16 -4.56 8.53
N ILE A 114 -16.27 -5.85 8.22
CA ILE A 114 -15.66 -6.42 7.02
C ILE A 114 -16.63 -6.31 5.84
N GLY A 115 -16.16 -5.67 4.76
CA GLY A 115 -16.84 -5.63 3.48
C GLY A 115 -16.03 -6.34 2.38
N HIS A 116 -16.64 -7.28 1.67
CA HIS A 116 -16.08 -7.91 0.47
C HIS A 116 -16.32 -7.09 -0.81
N ILE A 117 -15.31 -6.96 -1.68
CA ILE A 117 -15.46 -6.42 -3.04
C ILE A 117 -15.80 -7.58 -3.97
N THR A 118 -16.92 -7.50 -4.69
CA THR A 118 -17.36 -8.51 -5.67
C THR A 118 -16.66 -8.31 -7.02
N LYS A 119 -16.51 -9.40 -7.79
CA LYS A 119 -15.70 -9.49 -9.02
C LYS A 119 -16.14 -8.59 -10.18
N GLU A 120 -17.35 -8.03 -10.15
CA GLU A 120 -17.90 -7.27 -11.28
C GLU A 120 -17.68 -5.75 -11.22
N GLY A 121 -17.12 -5.20 -10.13
CA GLY A 121 -16.87 -3.75 -10.03
C GLY A 121 -18.12 -2.85 -10.13
N SER A 122 -19.30 -3.42 -10.38
CA SER A 122 -20.59 -2.77 -10.51
C SER A 122 -21.21 -2.54 -9.13
N ILE A 123 -20.86 -1.39 -8.53
CA ILE A 123 -21.76 -0.47 -7.79
C ILE A 123 -22.56 -1.03 -6.59
N ALA A 124 -22.31 -2.26 -6.14
CA ALA A 124 -22.92 -2.88 -4.96
C ALA A 124 -21.89 -3.30 -3.90
N GLY A 125 -20.69 -2.71 -3.94
CA GLY A 125 -19.59 -3.04 -3.04
C GLY A 125 -19.51 -2.15 -1.78
N PRO A 126 -18.45 -2.30 -0.97
CA PRO A 126 -18.14 -1.52 0.23
C PRO A 126 -18.15 0.01 0.02
N ARG A 127 -18.06 0.47 -1.24
CA ARG A 127 -18.16 1.88 -1.64
C ARG A 127 -19.45 2.57 -1.19
N VAL A 128 -20.57 1.83 -1.15
CA VAL A 128 -21.85 2.39 -0.67
C VAL A 128 -21.75 2.77 0.82
N LEU A 129 -20.89 2.10 1.59
CA LEU A 129 -20.72 2.32 3.02
C LEU A 129 -19.71 3.40 3.35
N GLU A 130 -18.85 3.79 2.41
CA GLU A 130 -17.73 4.71 2.67
C GLU A 130 -18.16 6.05 3.25
N HIS A 131 -19.29 6.57 2.77
CA HIS A 131 -19.82 7.84 3.26
C HIS A 131 -20.49 7.70 4.63
N MET A 132 -20.95 6.50 4.99
CA MET A 132 -21.72 6.22 6.21
C MET A 132 -20.85 5.95 7.44
N VAL A 133 -19.63 5.43 7.24
CA VAL A 133 -18.73 5.06 8.34
C VAL A 133 -17.75 6.17 8.71
N ASP A 134 -17.19 6.11 9.91
CA ASP A 134 -16.20 7.11 10.37
C ASP A 134 -14.81 6.92 9.75
N SER A 135 -14.42 5.67 9.48
CA SER A 135 -13.15 5.33 8.84
C SER A 135 -13.32 4.22 7.80
N VAL A 136 -12.59 4.32 6.69
CA VAL A 136 -12.55 3.36 5.59
C VAL A 136 -11.10 2.94 5.36
N LEU A 137 -10.85 1.64 5.46
CA LEU A 137 -9.54 1.04 5.22
C LEU A 137 -9.65 0.02 4.09
N TYR A 138 -8.76 0.14 3.11
CA TYR A 138 -8.61 -0.83 2.03
C TYR A 138 -7.46 -1.77 2.33
N PHE A 139 -7.73 -3.07 2.25
CA PHE A 139 -6.70 -4.11 2.40
C PHE A 139 -6.40 -4.73 1.04
N GLU A 140 -5.38 -4.20 0.39
CA GLU A 140 -4.95 -4.49 -0.96
C GLU A 140 -3.80 -5.49 -0.95
N GLY A 141 -3.69 -6.29 -2.01
CA GLY A 141 -2.64 -7.28 -2.14
C GLY A 141 -2.70 -7.97 -3.47
N ASP A 142 -1.57 -8.05 -4.16
CA ASP A 142 -1.43 -8.85 -5.36
C ASP A 142 -1.44 -10.35 -4.98
N PRO A 143 -2.30 -11.19 -5.59
CA PRO A 143 -2.29 -12.64 -5.37
C PRO A 143 -0.92 -13.29 -5.62
N SER A 144 -0.11 -12.73 -6.52
CA SER A 144 1.23 -13.24 -6.87
C SER A 144 2.32 -12.90 -5.85
N ARG A 145 2.01 -12.07 -4.84
CA ARG A 145 2.98 -11.60 -3.84
C ARG A 145 2.47 -11.85 -2.43
N GLU A 146 3.40 -11.97 -1.48
CA GLU A 146 3.08 -12.18 -0.05
C GLU A 146 2.75 -10.86 0.68
N LEU A 147 3.07 -9.72 0.05
CA LEU A 147 2.84 -8.40 0.62
C LEU A 147 1.35 -7.99 0.53
N ARG A 148 0.87 -7.39 1.61
CA ARG A 148 -0.46 -6.79 1.75
C ARG A 148 -0.32 -5.35 2.25
N ILE A 149 -1.09 -4.44 1.68
CA ILE A 149 -1.08 -3.02 2.00
C ILE A 149 -2.44 -2.66 2.58
N LEU A 150 -2.46 -2.13 3.80
CA LEU A 150 -3.62 -1.52 4.43
C LEU A 150 -3.54 -0.01 4.21
N ARG A 151 -4.47 0.55 3.45
CA ARG A 151 -4.51 1.97 3.11
C ARG A 151 -5.73 2.63 3.72
N SER A 152 -5.55 3.80 4.34
CA SER A 152 -6.69 4.62 4.75
C SER A 152 -7.24 5.40 3.56
N PHE A 153 -8.56 5.31 3.33
CA PHE A 153 -9.26 6.13 2.33
C PHE A 153 -10.04 7.26 2.98
N LYS A 154 -10.63 6.97 4.13
CA LYS A 154 -11.34 7.94 4.98
C LYS A 154 -10.93 7.68 6.41
N ASN A 155 -10.63 8.74 7.16
CA ASN A 155 -10.32 8.64 8.57
C ASN A 155 -10.77 9.92 9.25
N ARG A 156 -11.85 9.86 10.04
CA ARG A 156 -12.31 11.01 10.81
C ARG A 156 -11.46 11.31 12.04
N PHE A 157 -10.58 10.38 12.42
CA PHE A 157 -9.80 10.44 13.66
C PHE A 157 -8.29 10.58 13.39
N GLY A 158 -7.87 10.80 12.14
CA GLY A 158 -6.46 10.89 11.79
C GLY A 158 -6.23 11.08 10.28
N PRO A 159 -4.97 11.05 9.83
CA PRO A 159 -4.63 11.21 8.43
C PRO A 159 -5.12 10.03 7.57
N THR A 160 -5.50 10.31 6.33
CA THR A 160 -5.78 9.31 5.30
C THR A 160 -4.53 8.85 4.56
N SER A 161 -3.42 9.55 4.75
CA SER A 161 -2.13 9.26 4.11
C SER A 161 -1.37 8.09 4.78
N GLU A 162 -1.94 7.46 5.80
CA GLU A 162 -1.26 6.37 6.52
C GLU A 162 -1.44 5.02 5.81
N ILE A 163 -0.35 4.26 5.77
CA ILE A 163 -0.33 2.90 5.22
C ILE A 163 0.29 1.89 6.20
N GLY A 164 -0.38 0.76 6.35
CA GLY A 164 0.14 -0.43 7.03
C GLY A 164 0.67 -1.44 6.01
N LEU A 165 1.95 -1.78 6.10
CA LEU A 165 2.52 -2.87 5.31
C LEU A 165 2.50 -4.16 6.13
N PHE A 166 2.05 -5.24 5.50
CA PHE A 166 2.00 -6.57 6.10
C PHE A 166 2.53 -7.61 5.12
N GLU A 167 3.11 -8.68 5.67
CA GLU A 167 3.54 -9.85 4.93
C GLU A 167 2.73 -11.05 5.42
N MET A 168 2.20 -11.85 4.50
CA MET A 168 1.47 -13.07 4.83
C MET A 168 2.46 -14.24 4.96
N LYS A 169 2.76 -14.64 6.19
CA LYS A 169 3.58 -15.83 6.50
C LYS A 169 2.70 -17.00 6.94
N GLU A 170 3.32 -18.16 7.20
CA GLU A 170 2.62 -19.34 7.74
C GLU A 170 1.89 -19.03 9.06
N GLN A 171 2.49 -18.19 9.92
CA GLN A 171 1.90 -17.70 11.18
C GLN A 171 0.90 -16.54 10.98
N GLY A 172 0.50 -16.27 9.73
CA GLY A 172 -0.44 -15.23 9.34
C GLY A 172 0.20 -13.88 9.04
N LEU A 173 -0.58 -12.80 9.21
CA LEU A 173 -0.13 -11.45 8.88
C LEU A 173 0.89 -10.93 9.89
N MET A 174 2.11 -10.65 9.44
CA MET A 174 3.14 -9.99 10.24
C MET A 174 3.31 -8.54 9.77
N SER A 175 3.55 -7.63 10.73
CA SER A 175 3.83 -6.24 10.39
C SER A 175 5.16 -6.16 9.67
N ALA A 176 5.14 -5.59 8.48
CA ALA A 176 6.28 -5.45 7.60
C ALA A 176 7.07 -4.18 7.99
N LYS A 177 7.34 -3.97 9.29
CA LYS A 177 8.16 -2.83 9.78
C LYS A 177 9.57 -2.87 9.18
N GLU A 178 10.07 -4.08 8.91
CA GLU A 178 11.39 -4.34 8.33
C GLU A 178 11.34 -4.63 6.81
N ALA A 179 10.16 -4.53 6.18
CA ALA A 179 9.93 -4.99 4.79
C ALA A 179 10.46 -4.09 3.68
N SER A 180 11.01 -2.94 4.00
CA SER A 180 12.02 -2.28 3.16
C SER A 180 13.08 -3.25 2.63
N SER A 181 13.53 -4.22 3.43
CA SER A 181 14.44 -5.31 3.02
C SER A 181 13.83 -6.31 2.05
N LEU A 182 12.49 -6.37 1.91
CA LEU A 182 11.81 -7.15 0.88
C LEU A 182 11.74 -6.40 -0.46
N PHE A 183 11.82 -5.06 -0.43
CA PHE A 183 11.88 -4.23 -1.65
C PHE A 183 13.30 -3.98 -2.15
N PHE A 184 14.28 -4.22 -1.27
CA PHE A 184 15.70 -4.05 -1.54
C PHE A 184 16.39 -5.41 -1.32
N SER A 185 16.67 -6.13 -2.40
CA SER A 185 17.65 -7.21 -2.31
C SER A 185 19.02 -6.57 -2.05
N GLN A 186 19.76 -7.04 -1.06
CA GLN A 186 21.19 -6.68 -0.88
C GLN A 186 22.07 -7.31 -1.97
N GLU A 187 21.53 -7.49 -3.17
CA GLU A 187 22.23 -8.06 -4.30
C GLU A 187 23.27 -7.07 -4.83
N GLU A 188 24.24 -7.61 -5.56
CA GLU A 188 25.25 -6.80 -6.21
C GLU A 188 24.59 -5.78 -7.15
N PRO A 189 25.15 -4.56 -7.26
CA PRO A 189 24.71 -3.59 -8.26
C PRO A 189 24.58 -4.21 -9.65
N MET A 190 23.42 -4.01 -10.27
CA MET A 190 23.13 -4.42 -11.64
C MET A 190 22.90 -3.19 -12.53
N GLU A 191 23.24 -3.31 -13.81
CA GLU A 191 22.84 -2.34 -14.82
C GLU A 191 21.32 -2.27 -14.94
N GLY A 192 20.81 -1.07 -15.19
CA GLY A 192 19.38 -0.84 -15.27
C GLY A 192 18.66 -0.76 -13.92
N SER A 193 19.36 -0.81 -12.78
CA SER A 193 18.74 -0.66 -11.46
C SER A 193 19.06 0.69 -10.84
N ALA A 194 18.04 1.41 -10.37
CA ALA A 194 18.19 2.66 -9.63
C ALA A 194 17.21 2.72 -8.44
N ILE A 195 17.66 3.27 -7.32
CA ILE A 195 16.82 3.39 -6.13
C ILE A 195 16.14 4.75 -6.06
N THR A 196 14.88 4.76 -5.68
CA THR A 196 14.14 5.95 -5.28
C THR A 196 13.52 5.76 -3.90
N ILE A 197 13.19 6.86 -3.23
CA ILE A 197 12.32 6.82 -2.07
C ILE A 197 11.04 7.52 -2.49
N THR A 198 9.93 6.79 -2.49
CA THR A 198 8.60 7.35 -2.74
C THR A 198 7.91 7.68 -1.43
N LEU A 199 7.00 8.65 -1.43
CA LEU A 199 6.07 8.89 -0.34
C LEU A 199 4.72 8.28 -0.69
N GLU A 200 4.32 7.27 0.08
CA GLU A 200 2.96 6.77 0.05
C GLU A 200 2.20 7.40 1.22
N GLY A 201 1.67 8.59 0.95
CA GLY A 201 1.11 9.44 1.97
C GLY A 201 2.17 10.01 2.92
N SER A 202 2.18 9.62 4.21
CA SER A 202 3.19 10.07 5.19
C SER A 202 4.41 9.16 5.26
N ARG A 203 4.31 7.92 4.75
CA ARG A 203 5.36 6.91 4.85
C ARG A 203 6.30 6.98 3.65
N ALA A 204 7.59 7.10 3.93
CA ALA A 204 8.64 6.92 2.95
C ALA A 204 8.83 5.42 2.67
N LEU A 205 8.83 5.03 1.39
CA LEU A 205 9.06 3.68 0.93
C LEU A 205 10.26 3.69 -0.02
N ILE A 206 11.23 2.84 0.27
CA ILE A 206 12.38 2.62 -0.62
C ILE A 206 11.94 1.66 -1.72
N LEU A 207 12.07 2.09 -2.97
CA LEU A 207 11.71 1.31 -4.13
C LEU A 207 12.88 1.25 -5.11
N GLU A 208 13.10 0.07 -5.67
CA GLU A 208 13.99 -0.13 -6.79
C GLU A 208 13.20 0.01 -8.10
N ILE A 209 13.76 0.78 -9.04
CA ILE A 209 13.28 0.91 -10.40
C ILE A 209 14.24 0.17 -11.31
N GLN A 210 13.71 -0.80 -12.03
CA GLN A 210 14.43 -1.61 -13.00
C GLN A 210 14.08 -1.16 -14.40
N ALA A 211 15.08 -0.96 -15.23
CA ALA A 211 14.97 -0.65 -16.64
C ALA A 211 15.72 -1.69 -17.47
N LEU A 212 15.09 -2.14 -18.55
CA LEU A 212 15.73 -2.92 -19.60
C LEU A 212 15.62 -2.14 -20.90
N VAL A 213 16.76 -1.70 -21.41
CA VAL A 213 16.89 -1.02 -22.69
C VAL A 213 17.58 -1.97 -23.66
N SER A 214 16.91 -2.32 -24.76
CA SER A 214 17.43 -3.27 -25.74
C SER A 214 17.25 -2.72 -27.15
N GLU A 215 18.17 -3.02 -28.06
CA GLU A 215 18.07 -2.59 -29.45
C GLU A 215 16.86 -3.24 -30.12
N CYS A 216 16.00 -2.41 -30.73
CA CYS A 216 14.80 -2.88 -31.41
C CYS A 216 15.18 -3.46 -32.78
N SER A 217 15.04 -4.77 -32.95
CA SER A 217 15.43 -5.43 -34.20
C SER A 217 14.46 -5.19 -35.35
N PHE A 218 13.19 -4.85 -35.09
CA PHE A 218 12.19 -4.61 -36.13
C PHE A 218 10.95 -3.84 -35.63
N GLY A 219 10.49 -2.86 -36.42
CA GLY A 219 9.23 -2.15 -36.18
C GLY A 219 9.36 -0.93 -35.26
N VAL A 220 8.24 -0.58 -34.61
CA VAL A 220 8.20 0.53 -33.65
C VAL A 220 8.67 0.02 -32.29
N PRO A 221 9.63 0.70 -31.64
CA PRO A 221 10.12 0.24 -30.35
C PRO A 221 9.04 0.16 -29.28
N LYS A 222 9.09 -0.90 -28.48
CA LYS A 222 8.15 -1.16 -27.38
C LYS A 222 8.51 -0.33 -26.17
N ARG A 223 7.48 0.23 -25.54
CA ARG A 223 7.61 1.01 -24.31
C ARG A 223 6.58 0.51 -23.32
N LEU A 224 7.03 -0.24 -22.31
CA LEU A 224 6.15 -0.85 -21.33
C LEU A 224 6.60 -0.47 -19.92
N ALA A 225 5.64 -0.17 -19.06
CA ALA A 225 5.88 0.17 -17.67
C ALA A 225 4.97 -0.66 -16.77
N ASN A 226 5.57 -1.35 -15.79
CA ASN A 226 4.86 -2.02 -14.70
C ASN A 226 5.14 -1.28 -13.39
N GLY A 227 4.09 -0.80 -12.74
CA GLY A 227 4.20 0.02 -11.51
C GLY A 227 4.55 1.49 -11.75
N PHE A 228 4.68 1.93 -13.00
CA PHE A 228 4.90 3.33 -13.38
C PHE A 228 3.98 3.73 -14.55
N ASP A 229 3.68 5.02 -14.68
CA ASP A 229 2.78 5.50 -15.74
C ASP A 229 3.47 5.52 -17.12
N THR A 230 2.84 4.87 -18.11
CA THR A 230 3.39 4.75 -19.47
C THR A 230 3.48 6.09 -20.19
N ASN A 231 2.57 7.04 -19.94
CA ASN A 231 2.64 8.36 -20.59
C ASN A 231 3.80 9.18 -20.05
N ARG A 232 4.03 9.15 -18.73
CA ARG A 232 5.22 9.74 -18.09
C ARG A 232 6.50 9.10 -18.62
N LEU A 233 6.55 7.77 -18.77
CA LEU A 233 7.70 7.09 -19.38
C LEU A 233 7.99 7.63 -20.79
N ASN A 234 6.96 7.75 -21.63
CA ASN A 234 7.11 8.31 -22.98
C ASN A 234 7.68 9.74 -22.97
N MET A 235 7.22 10.58 -22.03
CA MET A 235 7.72 11.95 -21.88
C MET A 235 9.19 11.98 -21.46
N LEU A 236 9.60 11.13 -20.51
CA LEU A 236 11.00 11.04 -20.06
C LEU A 236 11.92 10.55 -21.17
N ILE A 237 11.50 9.55 -21.96
CA ILE A 237 12.26 9.06 -23.12
C ILE A 237 12.45 10.18 -24.15
N ALA A 238 11.38 10.89 -24.52
CA ALA A 238 11.45 12.00 -25.47
C ALA A 238 12.37 13.14 -24.98
N LEU A 239 12.38 13.39 -23.67
CA LEU A 239 13.30 14.35 -23.06
C LEU A 239 14.76 13.90 -23.16
N LEU A 240 15.07 12.63 -22.88
CA LEU A 240 16.43 12.09 -23.00
C LEU A 240 16.93 12.14 -24.44
N GLU A 241 16.10 11.79 -25.42
CA GLU A 241 16.42 11.93 -26.84
C GLU A 241 16.72 13.39 -27.20
N LYS A 242 15.85 14.33 -26.81
CA LYS A 242 15.98 15.72 -27.24
C LYS A 242 17.08 16.49 -26.53
N LYS A 243 17.36 16.18 -25.25
CA LYS A 243 18.29 16.95 -24.41
C LYS A 243 19.66 16.31 -24.27
N LEU A 244 19.74 14.98 -24.32
CA LEU A 244 21.00 14.24 -24.19
C LEU A 244 21.44 13.56 -25.49
N GLU A 245 20.65 13.69 -26.57
CA GLU A 245 20.95 13.12 -27.89
C GLU A 245 21.15 11.59 -27.87
N ILE A 246 20.49 10.92 -26.91
CA ILE A 246 20.55 9.47 -26.76
C ILE A 246 19.53 8.85 -27.73
N PRO A 247 19.93 7.94 -28.64
CA PRO A 247 19.07 7.41 -29.69
C PRO A 247 18.11 6.31 -29.19
N LEU A 248 17.26 6.63 -28.20
CA LEU A 248 16.26 5.71 -27.64
C LEU A 248 15.12 5.41 -28.63
N ASN A 249 15.01 6.16 -29.73
CA ASN A 249 14.04 5.94 -30.80
C ASN A 249 14.25 4.62 -31.56
N ARG A 250 15.35 3.93 -31.30
CA ARG A 250 15.69 2.60 -31.85
C ARG A 250 15.74 1.51 -30.77
N HIS A 251 15.32 1.81 -29.55
CA HIS A 251 15.45 0.90 -28.42
C HIS A 251 14.10 0.62 -27.77
N ASP A 252 13.85 -0.65 -27.50
CA ASP A 252 12.77 -1.07 -26.62
C ASP A 252 13.14 -0.65 -25.18
N VAL A 253 12.18 -0.11 -24.44
CA VAL A 253 12.35 0.32 -23.04
C VAL A 253 11.28 -0.32 -22.18
N PHE A 254 11.70 -1.16 -21.24
CA PHE A 254 10.83 -1.79 -20.25
C PHE A 254 11.18 -1.25 -18.87
N ILE A 255 10.17 -0.79 -18.13
CA ILE A 255 10.29 -0.36 -16.73
C ILE A 255 9.51 -1.31 -15.83
N ASN A 256 10.11 -1.71 -14.72
CA ASN A 256 9.48 -2.46 -13.66
C ASN A 256 9.81 -1.85 -12.29
N VAL A 257 8.79 -1.61 -11.48
CA VAL A 257 8.96 -1.18 -10.09
C VAL A 257 8.94 -2.41 -9.18
N SER A 258 10.01 -2.58 -8.39
CA SER A 258 10.13 -3.68 -7.42
C SER A 258 8.99 -3.63 -6.39
N GLY A 259 8.60 -4.78 -5.86
CA GLY A 259 7.50 -4.87 -4.90
C GLY A 259 6.07 -4.80 -5.47
N GLY A 260 5.89 -4.53 -6.77
CA GLY A 260 4.55 -4.49 -7.40
C GLY A 260 3.75 -3.27 -6.98
N ILE A 261 4.46 -2.28 -6.44
CA ILE A 261 3.91 -1.01 -6.00
C ILE A 261 3.71 -0.13 -7.23
N LYS A 262 2.55 0.54 -7.30
CA LYS A 262 2.30 1.57 -8.32
C LYS A 262 2.75 2.90 -7.78
N ILE A 263 3.75 3.50 -8.42
CA ILE A 263 4.23 4.84 -8.09
C ILE A 263 3.36 5.86 -8.81
N SER A 264 2.73 6.74 -8.05
CA SER A 264 1.88 7.81 -8.58
C SER A 264 2.54 9.19 -8.56
N GLU A 265 3.64 9.36 -7.83
CA GLU A 265 4.22 10.68 -7.62
C GLU A 265 5.33 11.07 -8.62
N PRO A 266 5.57 12.38 -8.84
CA PRO A 266 6.62 12.89 -9.74
C PRO A 266 8.07 12.63 -9.29
N ALA A 267 8.33 12.53 -7.98
CA ALA A 267 9.69 12.52 -7.41
C ALA A 267 10.59 11.33 -7.85
N CYS A 268 10.01 10.30 -8.45
CA CYS A 268 10.71 9.12 -8.96
C CYS A 268 11.24 9.29 -10.40
N ASP A 269 10.89 10.36 -11.12
CA ASP A 269 11.31 10.58 -12.51
C ASP A 269 12.84 10.51 -12.66
N LEU A 270 13.56 11.08 -11.69
CA LEU A 270 15.02 11.07 -11.68
C LEU A 270 15.59 9.64 -11.61
N ALA A 271 14.97 8.77 -10.81
CA ALA A 271 15.37 7.37 -10.69
C ALA A 271 15.03 6.56 -11.94
N VAL A 272 13.90 6.84 -12.59
CA VAL A 272 13.54 6.22 -13.88
C VAL A 272 14.54 6.60 -14.97
N ILE A 273 14.95 7.87 -15.03
CA ILE A 273 15.99 8.30 -15.96
C ILE A 273 17.32 7.62 -15.65
N ALA A 274 17.72 7.55 -14.37
CA ALA A 274 18.94 6.89 -13.97
C ALA A 274 18.94 5.39 -14.32
N SER A 275 17.84 4.67 -14.11
CA SER A 275 17.77 3.25 -14.50
C SER A 275 17.86 3.07 -16.02
N ILE A 276 17.15 3.88 -16.82
CA ILE A 276 17.23 3.83 -18.29
C ILE A 276 18.66 4.08 -18.77
N LEU A 277 19.32 5.13 -18.27
CA LEU A 277 20.69 5.46 -18.64
C LEU A 277 21.68 4.38 -18.22
N SER A 278 21.44 3.74 -17.08
CA SER A 278 22.27 2.66 -16.53
C SER A 278 22.20 1.43 -17.43
N SER A 279 20.99 1.05 -17.85
CA SER A 279 20.77 -0.06 -18.77
C SER A 279 21.36 0.25 -20.15
N PHE A 280 21.06 1.42 -20.73
CA PHE A 280 21.53 1.82 -22.04
C PHE A 280 23.07 1.89 -22.14
N LYS A 281 23.73 2.39 -21.10
CA LYS A 281 25.21 2.50 -21.06
C LYS A 281 25.89 1.23 -20.54
N ASN A 282 25.12 0.23 -20.10
CA ASN A 282 25.62 -0.94 -19.39
C ASN A 282 26.55 -0.57 -18.22
N ARG A 283 26.12 0.38 -17.38
CA ARG A 283 26.88 0.87 -16.21
C ARG A 283 26.08 0.73 -14.94
N LYS A 284 26.65 0.02 -13.97
CA LYS A 284 26.04 -0.24 -12.66
C LYS A 284 25.98 1.02 -11.81
N ILE A 285 24.85 1.25 -11.13
CA ILE A 285 24.71 2.30 -10.13
C ILE A 285 24.89 1.69 -8.74
N ASP A 286 25.62 2.37 -7.85
CA ASP A 286 25.77 1.99 -6.45
C ASP A 286 24.40 1.85 -5.76
N ASN A 287 24.09 0.65 -5.24
CA ASN A 287 22.79 0.32 -4.63
C ASN A 287 22.53 1.09 -3.32
N LYS A 288 23.53 1.82 -2.79
CA LYS A 288 23.40 2.76 -1.67
C LYS A 288 23.21 4.22 -2.09
N THR A 289 22.91 4.46 -3.37
CA THR A 289 22.61 5.79 -3.93
C THR A 289 21.14 5.87 -4.32
N ALA A 290 20.42 6.86 -3.79
CA ALA A 290 19.03 7.12 -4.19
C ALA A 290 18.91 8.39 -5.04
N PHE A 291 17.95 8.37 -5.98
CA PHE A 291 17.65 9.47 -6.89
C PHE A 291 16.27 10.04 -6.55
N LEU A 292 16.25 11.34 -6.22
CA LEU A 292 15.08 12.06 -5.73
C LEU A 292 14.88 13.35 -6.54
N GLY A 293 13.85 13.38 -7.38
CA GLY A 293 13.52 14.58 -8.13
C GLY A 293 12.48 14.34 -9.22
N GLU A 294 11.61 15.33 -9.39
CA GLU A 294 10.71 15.41 -10.55
C GLU A 294 11.48 15.98 -11.73
N VAL A 295 11.20 15.49 -12.94
CA VAL A 295 11.86 15.99 -14.15
C VAL A 295 10.87 16.71 -15.04
N SER A 296 11.07 18.01 -15.16
CA SER A 296 10.28 18.85 -16.06
C SER A 296 10.71 18.67 -17.52
N LEU A 297 9.79 18.90 -18.46
CA LEU A 297 10.02 18.74 -19.91
C LEU A 297 11.15 19.61 -20.49
N ASN A 298 11.59 20.65 -19.77
CA ASN A 298 12.71 21.49 -20.19
C ASN A 298 14.08 20.93 -19.76
N GLY A 299 14.11 19.82 -19.01
CA GLY A 299 15.32 19.17 -18.51
C GLY A 299 15.75 19.60 -17.11
N ARG A 300 14.99 20.46 -16.41
CA ARG A 300 15.25 20.81 -15.01
C ARG A 300 14.70 19.76 -14.07
N ILE A 301 15.44 19.53 -13.00
CA ILE A 301 15.06 18.64 -11.91
C ILE A 301 14.46 19.51 -10.79
N LEU A 302 13.23 19.20 -10.38
CA LEU A 302 12.47 19.90 -9.34
C LEU A 302 12.53 19.11 -8.02
N GLU A 303 12.45 19.86 -6.92
CA GLU A 303 12.60 19.30 -5.57
C GLU A 303 11.48 18.32 -5.23
N ALA A 304 11.86 17.15 -4.72
CA ALA A 304 10.90 16.16 -4.24
C ALA A 304 10.20 16.67 -2.98
N PRO A 305 8.86 16.53 -2.88
CA PRO A 305 8.14 16.97 -1.69
C PRO A 305 8.58 16.17 -0.46
N ASN A 306 8.59 16.85 0.69
CA ASN A 306 8.93 16.31 2.00
C ASN A 306 10.27 15.53 2.02
N LEU A 307 11.31 16.16 1.49
CA LEU A 307 12.67 15.61 1.38
C LEU A 307 13.22 15.08 2.72
N ASN A 308 12.90 15.74 3.84
CA ASN A 308 13.36 15.32 5.17
C ASN A 308 12.90 13.91 5.55
N ALA A 309 11.63 13.57 5.25
CA ALA A 309 11.11 12.23 5.53
C ALA A 309 11.84 11.17 4.68
N ARG A 310 12.15 11.49 3.42
CA ARG A 310 12.88 10.60 2.51
C ARG A 310 14.31 10.37 2.98
N LEU A 311 15.01 11.45 3.34
CA LEU A 311 16.40 11.37 3.85
C LEU A 311 16.46 10.59 5.18
N LYS A 312 15.51 10.81 6.09
CA LYS A 312 15.46 10.04 7.34
C LYS A 312 15.26 8.54 7.08
N GLU A 313 14.43 8.18 6.11
CA GLU A 313 14.25 6.78 5.71
C GLU A 313 15.55 6.21 5.11
N MET A 314 16.24 6.97 4.27
CA MET A 314 17.57 6.58 3.76
C MET A 314 18.56 6.27 4.88
N GLU A 315 18.61 7.11 5.91
CA GLU A 315 19.50 6.91 7.07
C GLU A 315 19.15 5.63 7.82
N ASN A 316 17.87 5.38 8.05
CA ASN A 316 17.40 4.16 8.74
C ASN A 316 17.83 2.88 8.03
N TYR A 317 17.98 2.91 6.70
CA TYR A 317 18.36 1.76 5.86
C TYR A 317 19.81 1.78 5.39
N GLY A 318 20.64 2.67 5.93
CA GLY A 318 22.08 2.67 5.67
C GLY A 318 22.48 3.08 4.25
N PHE A 319 21.64 3.87 3.57
CA PHE A 319 22.02 4.54 2.33
C PHE A 319 23.11 5.57 2.62
N LEU A 320 23.95 5.84 1.61
CA LEU A 320 25.12 6.70 1.79
C LEU A 320 25.02 7.98 0.97
N LYS A 321 24.31 7.94 -0.15
CA LYS A 321 24.31 9.02 -1.13
C LYS A 321 22.90 9.31 -1.64
N ALA A 322 22.60 10.58 -1.85
CA ALA A 322 21.36 11.01 -2.49
C ALA A 322 21.66 12.00 -3.61
N ILE A 323 21.07 11.78 -4.79
CA ILE A 323 21.11 12.69 -5.94
C ILE A 323 19.81 13.47 -5.96
N LEU A 324 19.92 14.80 -5.94
CA LEU A 324 18.78 15.71 -5.72
C LEU A 324 19.06 17.09 -6.33
N PRO A 325 18.03 17.89 -6.65
CA PRO A 325 18.19 19.15 -7.37
C PRO A 325 18.75 20.31 -6.54
N LYS A 326 18.76 20.18 -5.21
CA LYS A 326 19.33 21.20 -4.33
C LYS A 326 19.63 20.58 -2.98
N LYS A 327 20.82 20.82 -2.44
CA LYS A 327 21.21 20.30 -1.13
C LYS A 327 20.22 20.73 -0.03
N PRO A 328 19.81 19.81 0.87
CA PRO A 328 18.92 20.17 1.98
C PRO A 328 19.62 21.18 2.90
N SER A 329 18.83 22.07 3.50
CA SER A 329 19.32 23.00 4.53
C SER A 329 19.54 22.31 5.89
N GLN A 330 18.83 21.20 6.13
CA GLN A 330 18.98 20.40 7.34
C GLN A 330 20.22 19.49 7.27
N LYS A 331 20.88 19.29 8.41
CA LYS A 331 21.99 18.34 8.52
C LYS A 331 21.46 16.91 8.42
N THR A 332 22.08 16.12 7.55
CA THR A 332 21.83 14.69 7.37
C THR A 332 23.19 13.98 7.30
N SER A 333 23.23 12.71 7.68
CA SER A 333 24.39 11.83 7.51
C SER A 333 24.56 11.35 6.06
N ILE A 334 23.54 11.53 5.22
CA ILE A 334 23.56 11.19 3.79
C ILE A 334 24.38 12.22 3.01
N LYS A 335 25.28 11.74 2.14
CA LYS A 335 26.02 12.62 1.22
C LYS A 335 25.12 13.04 0.05
N CYS A 336 24.71 14.31 0.06
CA CYS A 336 23.86 14.88 -0.98
C CYS A 336 24.67 15.46 -2.14
N TYR A 337 24.39 15.00 -3.36
CA TYR A 337 24.94 15.51 -4.61
C TYR A 337 23.88 16.26 -5.40
N GLU A 338 24.29 17.38 -5.98
CA GLU A 338 23.39 18.33 -6.61
C GLU A 338 23.31 18.14 -8.13
N ALA A 339 22.11 17.84 -8.63
CA ALA A 339 21.81 17.66 -10.05
C ALA A 339 20.56 18.48 -10.43
N ASN A 340 20.76 19.68 -10.96
CA ASN A 340 19.65 20.64 -11.22
C ASN A 340 19.08 20.47 -12.63
N VAL A 341 19.81 19.75 -13.49
CA VAL A 341 19.44 19.45 -14.86
C VAL A 341 19.81 18.00 -15.18
N VAL A 342 19.01 17.37 -16.03
CA VAL A 342 19.15 15.96 -16.41
C VAL A 342 20.52 15.64 -17.01
N GLY A 343 21.14 16.58 -17.73
CA GLY A 343 22.49 16.41 -18.28
C GLY A 343 23.57 16.13 -17.24
N LYS A 344 23.43 16.65 -16.02
CA LYS A 344 24.39 16.38 -14.94
C LYS A 344 24.38 14.92 -14.50
N ILE A 345 23.26 14.20 -14.65
CA ILE A 345 23.16 12.79 -14.24
C ILE A 345 24.20 11.95 -14.98
N VAL A 346 24.47 12.27 -16.24
CA VAL A 346 25.48 11.58 -17.06
C VAL A 346 26.88 11.65 -16.45
N GLU A 347 27.21 12.67 -15.65
CA GLU A 347 28.51 12.79 -14.98
C GLU A 347 28.65 11.85 -13.77
N TRP A 348 27.53 11.37 -13.22
CA TRP A 348 27.47 10.46 -12.07
C TRP A 348 27.38 8.99 -12.47
N MET A 349 27.35 8.70 -13.78
CA MET A 349 27.22 7.38 -14.39
C MET A 349 28.38 7.12 -15.33
#